data_AF-A0A9Q3VZ93-F1
#
_entry.id   AF-A0A9Q3VZ93-F1
#
_cell.length_a   1.000
_cell.length_b   1.000
_cell.length_c   1.000
_cell.angle_alpha   90.00
_cell.angle_beta   90.00
_cell.angle_gamma   90.00
#
_symmetry.space_group_name_H-M   'P 1'
#
loop_
_entity.id
_entity.type
_entity.pdbx_description
1 polymer ?
#
loop_
_entity_poly.entity_id
_entity_poly.type
_entity_poly.pdbx_seq_one_letter_code
_entity_poly.pdbx_strand_id
1 'polypeptide(L)' 'MKQFVQKTRSHMLAADTKIYRFNYRNRGQALGFIDSATKKMVMLHTDGKFWAAWKLGDKQFQNIIDKGFLTENAE' A
#
# COMPACT_ATOMS: atom_id res chain seq x y z
N MET A 1 -15.01 -8.64 -11.32
CA MET A 1 -15.07 -7.80 -10.10
C MET A 1 -14.96 -8.61 -8.78
N LYS A 2 -15.81 -9.61 -8.53
CA LYS A 2 -15.82 -10.38 -7.25
C LYS A 2 -14.45 -10.98 -6.86
N GLN A 3 -13.73 -11.57 -7.83
CA GLN A 3 -12.43 -12.18 -7.55
C GLN A 3 -11.35 -11.15 -7.16
N PHE A 4 -11.41 -9.92 -7.69
CA PHE A 4 -10.45 -8.88 -7.31
C PHE A 4 -10.65 -8.46 -5.86
N VAL A 5 -11.88 -8.19 -5.46
CA VAL A 5 -12.23 -7.84 -4.07
C VAL A 5 -11.84 -8.95 -3.09
N GLN A 6 -12.06 -10.22 -3.48
CA GLN A 6 -11.65 -11.34 -2.64
C GLN A 6 -10.13 -11.40 -2.50
N LYS A 7 -9.37 -11.19 -3.58
CA LYS A 7 -7.90 -11.18 -3.55
C LYS A 7 -7.35 -10.02 -2.73
N THR A 8 -7.90 -8.81 -2.85
CA THR A 8 -7.46 -7.66 -2.03
C THR A 8 -7.77 -7.89 -0.55
N ARG A 9 -8.95 -8.42 -0.21
CA ARG A 9 -9.29 -8.78 1.17
C ARG A 9 -8.35 -9.85 1.73
N SER A 10 -8.08 -10.89 0.96
CA SER A 10 -7.17 -11.96 1.37
C SER A 10 -5.75 -11.43 1.59
N HIS A 11 -5.27 -10.54 0.70
CA HIS A 11 -3.99 -9.85 0.84
C HIS A 11 -3.92 -9.03 2.13
N MET A 12 -4.93 -8.21 2.42
CA MET A 12 -4.97 -7.37 3.63
C MET A 12 -4.98 -8.18 4.94
N LEU A 13 -5.43 -9.43 4.90
CA LEU A 13 -5.53 -10.33 6.06
C LEU A 13 -4.38 -11.33 6.18
N ALA A 14 -3.46 -11.37 5.21
CA ALA A 14 -2.33 -12.29 5.24
C ALA A 14 -1.36 -11.94 6.39
N ALA A 15 -0.77 -12.94 7.04
CA ALA A 15 0.09 -12.76 8.20
C ALA A 15 1.32 -11.88 7.94
N ASP A 16 1.84 -11.95 6.70
CA ASP A 16 3.02 -11.21 6.25
C ASP A 16 2.70 -9.80 5.77
N THR A 17 1.41 -9.46 5.65
CA THR A 17 0.97 -8.12 5.28
C THR A 17 0.95 -7.22 6.51
N LYS A 18 1.71 -6.13 6.46
CA LYS A 18 1.75 -5.11 7.52
C LYS A 18 1.06 -3.82 7.07
N ILE A 19 0.56 -3.07 8.05
CA ILE A 19 -0.12 -1.79 7.82
C ILE A 19 0.88 -0.66 7.99
N TYR A 20 0.99 0.19 6.97
CA TYR A 20 1.80 1.40 6.99
C TYR A 20 0.92 2.61 6.77
N ARG A 21 1.19 3.68 7.51
CA ARG A 21 0.57 4.98 7.32
C ARG A 21 1.57 5.90 6.64
N PHE A 22 1.21 6.46 5.50
CA PHE A 22 2.10 7.34 4.73
C PHE A 22 1.33 8.42 3.99
N ASN A 23 2.03 9.51 3.65
CA ASN A 23 1.50 10.53 2.75
C ASN A 23 1.65 10.05 1.30
N TYR A 24 0.53 9.95 0.59
CA TYR A 24 0.49 9.57 -0.81
C TYR A 24 0.59 10.81 -1.71
N ARG A 25 1.79 11.11 -2.23
CA ARG A 25 2.02 12.17 -3.24
C ARG A 25 1.43 13.53 -2.85
N ASN A 26 1.53 13.92 -1.58
CA ASN A 26 0.91 15.14 -1.04
C ASN A 26 -0.63 15.21 -1.17
N ARG A 27 -1.31 14.09 -1.46
CA ARG A 27 -2.77 13.99 -1.54
C ARG A 27 -3.41 13.63 -0.19
N GLY A 28 -2.60 13.52 0.85
CA GLY A 28 -3.03 13.20 2.21
C GLY A 28 -2.57 11.82 2.67
N GLN A 29 -3.07 11.44 3.84
CA GLN A 29 -2.71 10.20 4.53
C GLN A 29 -3.41 8.99 3.88
N ALA A 30 -2.66 7.92 3.70
CA ALA A 30 -3.14 6.64 3.20
C ALA A 30 -2.76 5.50 4.18
N LEU A 31 -3.53 4.42 4.12
CA LEU A 31 -3.25 3.17 4.84
C LEU A 31 -2.85 2.11 3.80
N GLY A 32 -1.58 1.73 3.77
CA GLY A 32 -1.08 0.66 2.90
C GLY A 32 -0.93 -0.65 3.63
N PHE A 33 -1.58 -1.69 3.10
CA PHE A 33 -1.42 -3.07 3.49
C PHE A 33 -0.38 -3.70 2.57
N ILE A 34 0.86 -3.83 3.06
CA ILE A 34 2.03 -4.18 2.27
C ILE A 34 2.63 -5.50 2.76
N ASP A 35 2.78 -6.45 1.84
CA ASP A 35 3.63 -7.63 2.02
C ASP A 35 5.07 -7.24 1.66
N SER A 36 5.99 -7.30 2.62
CA SER A 36 7.38 -6.87 2.43
C SER A 36 8.18 -7.77 1.49
N ALA A 37 7.81 -9.05 1.36
CA ALA A 37 8.50 -10.00 0.48
C ALA A 37 8.11 -9.77 -0.98
N THR A 38 6.81 -9.63 -1.26
CA THR A 38 6.33 -9.45 -2.65
C THR A 38 6.21 -7.99 -3.06
N LYS A 39 6.23 -7.07 -2.09
CA LYS A 39 6.02 -5.61 -2.25
C LYS A 39 4.65 -5.27 -2.84
N LYS A 40 3.71 -6.21 -2.83
CA LYS A 40 2.32 -5.96 -3.23
C LYS A 40 1.63 -5.13 -2.15
N MET A 41 0.90 -4.12 -2.60
CA MET A 41 0.19 -3.19 -1.74
C MET A 41 -1.29 -3.14 -2.11
N VAL A 42 -2.14 -3.10 -1.08
CA VAL A 42 -3.49 -2.56 -1.15
C VAL A 42 -3.53 -1.28 -0.33
N MET A 43 -3.96 -0.17 -0.94
CA MET A 43 -4.02 1.15 -0.32
C MET A 43 -5.48 1.55 -0.09
N LEU A 44 -5.76 2.00 1.13
CA LEU A 44 -7.04 2.55 1.53
C LEU A 44 -6.89 4.03 1.88
N HIS A 45 -7.98 4.77 1.71
CA HIS A 45 -8.20 6.03 2.41
C HIS A 45 -8.26 5.79 3.93
N THR A 46 -8.07 6.84 4.72
CA THR A 46 -8.19 6.75 6.18
C THR A 46 -9.59 6.40 6.68
N ASP A 47 -10.62 6.56 5.84
CA ASP A 47 -12.00 6.12 6.11
C ASP A 47 -12.24 4.64 5.75
N GLY A 48 -11.19 3.91 5.34
CA GLY A 48 -11.26 2.49 5.00
C GLY A 48 -11.73 2.19 3.58
N LYS A 49 -12.03 3.21 2.75
CA LYS A 49 -12.39 2.98 1.35
C LYS A 49 -11.17 2.59 0.53
N PHE A 50 -11.38 1.68 -0.41
CA PHE A 50 -10.36 1.31 -1.38
C PHE A 50 -9.89 2.52 -2.18
N TRP A 51 -8.57 2.71 -2.26
CA TRP A 51 -7.96 3.75 -3.07
C TRP A 51 -7.32 3.13 -4.33
N ALA A 52 -6.33 2.25 -4.15
CA ALA A 52 -5.64 1.60 -5.27
C ALA A 52 -4.84 0.37 -4.79
N ALA A 53 -4.41 -0.49 -5.71
CA ALA A 53 -3.55 -1.64 -5.40
C ALA A 53 -2.56 -1.91 -6.53
N TRP A 54 -1.27 -2.07 -6.19
CA TRP A 54 -0.19 -2.35 -7.13
C TRP A 54 1.06 -2.90 -6.40
N LYS A 55 2.08 -3.28 -7.16
CA LYS A 55 3.39 -3.68 -6.62
C LYS A 55 4.31 -2.47 -6.52
N LEU A 56 4.87 -2.21 -5.35
CA LEU A 56 5.82 -1.14 -5.11
C LEU A 56 7.20 -1.51 -5.67
N GLY A 57 7.91 -0.49 -6.17
CA GLY A 57 9.36 -0.57 -6.38
C GLY A 57 10.13 -0.47 -5.06
N ASP A 58 11.40 -0.88 -5.08
CA ASP A 58 12.23 -0.97 -3.88
C ASP A 58 12.41 0.38 -3.19
N LYS A 59 12.72 1.43 -3.96
CA LYS A 59 12.81 2.81 -3.44
C LYS A 59 11.48 3.30 -2.87
N GLN A 60 10.35 2.95 -3.49
CA GLN A 60 9.03 3.36 -3.01
C GLN A 60 8.71 2.70 -1.67
N PHE A 61 8.96 1.39 -1.56
CA PHE A 61 8.79 0.68 -0.31
C PHE A 61 9.68 1.28 0.78
N GLN A 62 10.97 1.46 0.50
CA GLN A 62 11.91 2.05 1.47
C GLN A 62 11.49 3.45 1.93
N ASN A 63 11.05 4.32 1.02
CA ASN A 63 10.56 5.65 1.38
C ASN A 63 9.30 5.60 2.26
N ILE A 64 8.42 4.61 2.08
CA ILE A 64 7.26 4.42 2.96
C ILE A 64 7.75 4.05 4.37
N ILE A 65 8.69 3.12 4.48
CA ILE A 65 9.21 2.65 5.78
C ILE A 65 9.95 3.77 6.51
N ASP A 66 10.89 4.43 5.83
CA ASP A 66 11.83 5.35 6.47
C ASP A 66 11.25 6.75 6.64
N LYS A 67 10.42 7.19 5.69
CA LYS A 67 9.98 8.59 5.59
C LYS A 67 8.48 8.75 5.72
N GLY A 68 7.70 7.67 5.70
CA GLY A 68 6.25 7.75 5.67
C GLY A 68 5.72 8.46 4.41
N PHE A 69 6.39 8.31 3.26
CA PHE A 69 6.05 9.02 2.03
C PHE A 69 6.10 8.13 0.80
N LEU A 70 5.10 8.23 -0.07
CA LEU A 70 5.06 7.58 -1.37
C LEU A 70 5.05 8.64 -2.50
N THR A 71 6.15 8.73 -3.26
CA THR A 71 6.30 9.64 -4.41
C THR A 71 5.89 8.96 -5.73
N GLU A 72 5.64 9.75 -6.79
CA GLU A 72 5.81 9.24 -8.16
C GLU A 72 7.29 8.93 -8.41
N ASN A 73 7.52 7.97 -9.30
CA ASN A 73 8.80 7.37 -9.67
C ASN A 73 10.03 8.24 -9.34
N ALA A 74 10.90 7.74 -8.46
CA ALA A 74 12.30 8.16 -8.47
C ALA A 74 12.99 7.39 -9.60
N GLU A 75 12.74 7.84 -10.84
CA GLU A 75 13.71 7.67 -11.92
C GLU A 75 14.98 8.45 -11.54
#